data_AF-L0N1Y2-F1
#
_entry.id   AF-L0N1Y2-F1
#
_cell.length_a   1.000
_cell.length_b   1.000
_cell.length_c   1.000
_cell.angle_alpha   90.00
_cell.angle_beta   90.00
_cell.angle_gamma   90.00
#
_symmetry.space_group_name_H-M   'P 1'
#
loop_
_entity.id
_entity.type
_entity.pdbx_description
1 polymer ?
#
loop_
_entity_poly.entity_id
_entity_poly.type
_entity_poly.pdbx_seq_one_letter_code
_entity_poly.pdbx_strand_id
1 'polypeptide(L)'
;GKKPGRLHREPRQRHTANARERDRTNSVNTAFTALRTLIPTEPADRKLSKIETLRLASSYISHLGNVLLVGEACGDGQPCHTTPAFYHHGGGGGGGGSPSPAGRDPDASQPKQICTFCLSNQRK
;
A
#
# COMPACT_ATOMS: atom_id res chain seq x y z
N GLY A 1 -13.32 54.70 -31.70
CA GLY A 1 -13.96 53.36 -31.70
C GLY A 1 -13.56 52.58 -30.48
N LYS A 2 -14.51 52.10 -29.67
CA LYS A 2 -14.26 51.26 -28.49
C LYS A 2 -14.40 49.78 -28.89
N LYS A 3 -13.32 48.99 -28.76
CA LYS A 3 -13.37 47.53 -28.98
C LYS A 3 -14.05 46.86 -27.78
N PRO A 4 -15.13 46.08 -27.94
CA PRO A 4 -15.71 45.34 -26.83
C PRO A 4 -15.02 43.98 -26.68
N GLY A 5 -14.89 43.52 -25.43
CA GLY A 5 -14.89 42.08 -25.13
C GLY A 5 -13.52 41.39 -25.05
N ARG A 6 -12.83 41.55 -23.92
CA ARG A 6 -11.86 40.54 -23.45
C ARG A 6 -12.09 40.04 -22.02
N LEU A 7 -13.09 40.57 -21.30
CA LEU A 7 -13.26 40.30 -19.86
C LEU A 7 -14.40 39.33 -19.50
N HIS A 8 -15.28 38.96 -20.43
CA HIS A 8 -16.48 38.14 -20.13
C HIS A 8 -16.37 36.66 -20.54
N ARG A 9 -15.34 36.27 -21.30
CA ARG A 9 -15.14 34.89 -21.79
C ARG A 9 -14.30 34.03 -20.82
N GLU A 10 -13.38 34.67 -20.10
CA GLU A 10 -12.51 34.05 -19.10
C GLU A 10 -13.27 33.37 -17.94
N PRO A 11 -14.30 33.97 -17.31
CA PRO A 11 -14.97 33.36 -16.16
C PRO A 11 -15.68 32.04 -16.51
N ARG A 12 -16.30 31.95 -17.69
CA ARG A 12 -16.97 30.73 -18.15
C ARG A 12 -15.98 29.61 -18.45
N GLN A 13 -14.86 29.92 -19.09
CA GLN A 13 -13.81 28.93 -19.37
C GLN A 13 -13.14 28.42 -18.09
N ARG A 14 -12.86 29.32 -17.14
CA ARG A 14 -12.37 28.96 -15.80
C ARG A 14 -13.36 28.07 -15.05
N HIS A 15 -14.65 28.40 -15.08
CA HIS A 15 -15.68 27.57 -14.43
C HIS A 15 -15.76 26.17 -15.05
N THR A 16 -15.71 26.08 -16.38
CA THR A 16 -15.67 24.78 -17.09
C THR A 16 -14.41 23.98 -16.75
N ALA A 17 -13.24 24.62 -16.68
CA ALA A 17 -11.99 23.97 -16.29
C ALA A 17 -12.04 23.46 -14.84
N ASN A 18 -12.53 24.28 -13.91
CA ASN A 18 -12.68 23.91 -12.51
C ASN A 18 -13.66 22.75 -12.32
N ALA A 19 -14.76 22.73 -13.08
CA ALA A 19 -15.71 21.62 -13.06
C ALA A 19 -15.03 20.31 -13.50
N ARG A 20 -14.25 20.34 -14.59
CA ARG A 20 -13.50 19.16 -15.06
C ARG A 20 -12.48 18.67 -14.05
N GLU A 21 -11.76 19.57 -13.38
CA GLU A 21 -10.77 19.18 -12.38
C GLU A 21 -11.43 18.57 -11.13
N ARG A 22 -12.60 19.09 -10.74
CA ARG A 22 -13.41 18.48 -9.68
C ARG A 22 -13.85 17.07 -10.07
N ASP A 23 -14.31 16.85 -11.30
CA ASP A 23 -14.73 15.52 -11.77
C ASP A 23 -13.55 14.55 -11.81
N ARG A 24 -12.37 15.00 -12.27
CA ARG A 24 -11.12 14.23 -12.22
C ARG A 24 -10.75 13.85 -10.79
N THR A 25 -10.82 14.82 -9.87
CA THR A 25 -10.53 14.59 -8.44
C THR A 25 -11.54 13.63 -7.81
N ASN A 26 -12.82 13.75 -8.16
CA ASN A 26 -13.87 12.84 -7.70
C ASN A 26 -13.61 11.41 -8.16
N SER A 27 -13.22 11.20 -9.42
CA SER A 27 -12.83 9.87 -9.93
C SER A 27 -11.69 9.25 -9.12
N VAL A 28 -10.64 10.02 -8.81
CA VAL A 28 -9.53 9.56 -7.96
C VAL A 28 -10.00 9.23 -6.54
N ASN A 29 -10.87 10.06 -5.95
CA ASN A 29 -11.39 9.81 -4.60
C ASN A 29 -12.28 8.56 -4.56
N THR A 30 -13.08 8.30 -5.59
CA THR A 30 -13.87 7.06 -5.73
C THR A 30 -12.96 5.83 -5.78
N ALA A 31 -11.88 5.87 -6.56
CA ALA A 31 -10.90 4.79 -6.59
C ALA A 31 -10.22 4.56 -5.23
N PHE A 32 -9.87 5.64 -4.52
CA PHE A 32 -9.34 5.56 -3.15
C PHE A 32 -10.34 4.92 -2.18
N THR A 33 -11.63 5.22 -2.29
CA THR A 33 -12.66 4.61 -1.45
C THR A 33 -12.79 3.11 -1.74
N ALA A 34 -12.83 2.72 -3.02
CA ALA A 34 -12.84 1.31 -3.40
C ALA A 34 -11.58 0.57 -2.91
N LEU A 35 -10.41 1.20 -2.97
CA LEU A 35 -9.18 0.60 -2.43
C LEU A 35 -9.27 0.36 -0.92
N ARG A 36 -9.85 1.30 -0.15
CA ARG A 36 -10.01 1.14 1.30
C ARG A 36 -10.87 -0.06 1.67
N THR A 37 -11.92 -0.35 0.90
CA THR A 37 -12.81 -1.48 1.20
C THR A 37 -12.15 -2.84 1.00
N LEU A 38 -11.01 -2.89 0.31
CA LEU A 38 -10.24 -4.11 0.07
C LEU A 38 -9.12 -4.33 1.11
N ILE A 39 -8.82 -3.34 1.95
CA ILE A 39 -7.75 -3.42 2.95
C ILE A 39 -8.33 -3.93 4.26
N PRO A 40 -7.86 -5.07 4.81
CA PRO A 40 -8.32 -5.56 6.10
C PRO A 40 -7.89 -4.61 7.24
N THR A 41 -8.85 -4.17 8.07
CA THR A 41 -8.60 -3.35 9.26
C THR A 41 -9.41 -3.84 10.45
N GLU A 42 -8.95 -3.53 11.66
CA GLU A 42 -9.69 -3.70 12.91
C GLU A 42 -9.84 -2.33 13.59
N PRO A 43 -11.06 -1.80 13.78
CA PRO A 43 -12.34 -2.32 13.28
C PRO A 43 -12.47 -2.22 11.75
N ALA A 44 -13.40 -2.96 11.15
CA ALA A 44 -13.59 -3.04 9.69
C ALA A 44 -13.98 -1.69 9.04
N ASP A 45 -14.54 -0.76 9.82
CA ASP A 45 -14.95 0.57 9.38
C ASP A 45 -13.88 1.65 9.65
N ARG A 46 -12.66 1.26 10.04
CA ARG A 46 -11.56 2.21 10.30
C ARG A 46 -11.32 3.10 9.08
N LYS A 47 -11.41 4.41 9.29
CA LYS A 47 -11.13 5.41 8.27
C LYS A 47 -9.61 5.57 8.08
N LEU A 48 -9.11 5.12 6.93
CA LEU A 48 -7.70 5.28 6.54
C LEU A 48 -7.47 6.60 5.79
N SER A 49 -6.41 7.34 6.17
CA SER A 49 -5.92 8.47 5.36
C SER A 49 -5.39 7.99 4.00
N LYS A 50 -5.16 8.92 3.05
CA LYS A 50 -4.63 8.57 1.72
C LYS A 50 -3.28 7.86 1.82
N ILE A 51 -2.37 8.35 2.66
CA ILE A 51 -1.04 7.75 2.83
C ILE A 51 -1.12 6.39 3.52
N GLU A 52 -1.96 6.24 4.55
CA GLU A 52 -2.16 4.93 5.19
C GLU A 52 -2.75 3.92 4.23
N THR A 53 -3.74 4.32 3.41
CA THR A 53 -4.36 3.46 2.39
C THR A 53 -3.30 2.91 1.43
N LEU A 54 -2.42 3.77 0.93
CA LEU A 54 -1.35 3.35 0.01
C LEU A 54 -0.33 2.41 0.68
N ARG A 55 0.10 2.75 1.91
CA ARG A 55 1.05 1.93 2.67
C ARG A 55 0.47 0.55 2.97
N LEU A 56 -0.77 0.49 3.48
CA LEU A 56 -1.43 -0.76 3.82
C LEU A 56 -1.76 -1.59 2.58
N ALA A 57 -2.20 -0.98 1.48
CA ALA A 57 -2.42 -1.70 0.23
C ALA A 57 -1.13 -2.37 -0.27
N SER A 58 -0.01 -1.65 -0.27
CA SER A 58 1.30 -2.21 -0.66
C SER A 58 1.69 -3.38 0.25
N SER A 59 1.57 -3.19 1.57
CA SER A 59 1.88 -4.25 2.53
C SER A 59 0.95 -5.46 2.39
N TYR A 60 -0.32 -5.24 2.04
CA TYR A 60 -1.30 -6.31 1.88
C TYR A 60 -1.05 -7.14 0.62
N ILE A 61 -0.69 -6.49 -0.50
CA ILE A 61 -0.25 -7.19 -1.72
C ILE A 61 0.95 -8.09 -1.43
N SER A 62 1.98 -7.56 -0.76
CA SER A 62 3.15 -8.36 -0.38
C SER A 62 2.79 -9.51 0.56
N HIS A 63 1.90 -9.26 1.52
CA HIS A 63 1.41 -10.29 2.44
C HIS A 63 0.71 -11.44 1.69
N LEU A 64 -0.25 -11.12 0.80
CA LEU A 64 -0.92 -12.12 -0.01
C LEU A 64 0.05 -12.87 -0.93
N GLY A 65 1.02 -12.16 -1.53
CA GLY A 65 2.07 -12.78 -2.35
C GLY A 65 2.87 -13.83 -1.57
N ASN A 66 3.23 -13.52 -0.32
CA ASN A 66 3.94 -14.46 0.54
C ASN A 66 3.08 -15.65 0.97
N VAL A 67 1.79 -15.42 1.29
CA VAL A 67 0.84 -16.49 1.61
C VAL A 67 0.74 -17.49 0.45
N LEU A 68 0.65 -16.97 -0.78
CA LEU A 68 0.55 -17.81 -1.99
C LEU A 68 1.85 -18.55 -2.32
N LEU A 69 3.01 -17.92 -2.11
CA LEU A 69 4.31 -18.52 -2.46
C LEU A 69 4.79 -19.56 -1.44
N VAL A 70 4.65 -19.26 -0.15
CA VAL A 70 5.12 -20.15 0.92
C VAL A 70 4.13 -21.28 1.15
N GLY A 71 2.84 -21.07 0.85
CA GLY A 71 1.77 -22.01 1.16
C GLY A 71 1.64 -22.27 2.67
N GLU A 72 0.69 -23.11 3.06
CA GLU A 72 0.52 -23.65 4.43
C GLU A 72 1.73 -24.52 4.90
N ALA A 73 2.91 -24.40 4.29
CA ALA A 73 4.06 -25.29 4.50
C ALA A 73 4.92 -24.91 5.72
N CYS A 74 4.59 -23.83 6.44
CA CYS A 74 5.22 -23.51 7.71
C CYS A 74 4.15 -23.42 8.79
N GLY A 75 4.04 -24.46 9.63
CA GLY A 75 3.09 -24.59 10.73
C GLY A 75 3.21 -23.54 11.85
N ASP A 76 4.00 -22.47 11.65
CA ASP A 76 4.24 -21.39 12.61
C ASP A 76 3.66 -20.03 12.17
N GLY A 77 2.79 -20.02 11.16
CA GLY A 77 1.79 -18.96 10.99
C GLY A 77 2.28 -17.56 10.58
N GLN A 78 3.51 -17.40 10.05
CA GLN A 78 3.98 -16.07 9.68
C GLN A 78 4.74 -15.94 8.35
N PRO A 79 4.02 -16.00 7.21
CA PRO A 79 4.59 -15.82 5.86
C PRO A 79 5.07 -14.39 5.57
N CYS A 80 4.69 -13.40 6.38
CA CYS A 80 5.00 -11.99 6.13
C CYS A 80 6.47 -11.58 6.37
N HIS A 81 7.29 -12.41 7.01
CA HIS A 81 8.71 -12.08 7.28
C HIS A 81 9.66 -12.55 6.19
N THR A 82 9.20 -13.47 5.33
CA THR A 82 9.99 -13.93 4.20
C THR A 82 9.93 -12.84 3.13
N THR A 83 10.97 -12.02 3.02
CA THR A 83 11.06 -11.04 1.94
C THR A 83 11.06 -11.82 0.63
N PRO A 84 10.03 -11.71 -0.22
CA PRO A 84 10.03 -12.45 -1.46
C PRO A 84 11.12 -11.81 -2.35
N ALA A 85 11.98 -12.64 -2.93
CA ALA A 85 13.15 -12.22 -3.70
C ALA A 85 12.83 -11.33 -4.93
N PHE A 86 11.55 -11.09 -5.23
CA PHE A 86 11.07 -10.42 -6.44
C PHE A 86 11.20 -8.89 -6.42
N TYR A 87 11.50 -8.25 -5.28
CA TYR A 87 11.72 -6.80 -5.21
C TYR A 87 13.19 -6.37 -5.19
N HIS A 88 14.15 -7.31 -5.25
CA HIS A 88 15.56 -6.97 -5.47
C HIS A 88 15.80 -6.69 -6.96
N HIS A 89 15.53 -5.46 -7.38
CA HIS A 89 15.89 -4.98 -8.69
C HIS A 89 17.38 -4.61 -8.73
N GLY A 90 18.20 -5.45 -9.38
CA GLY A 90 19.41 -5.03 -10.06
C GLY A 90 20.74 -5.41 -9.42
N GLY A 91 21.34 -6.50 -9.91
CA GLY A 91 22.77 -6.78 -9.71
C GLY A 91 23.11 -8.24 -9.94
N GLY A 92 23.31 -8.63 -11.21
CA GLY A 92 23.74 -9.98 -11.57
C GLY A 92 25.11 -10.34 -11.01
N GLY A 93 25.33 -11.63 -10.79
CA GLY A 93 26.62 -12.18 -10.39
C GLY A 93 26.41 -13.39 -9.49
N GLY A 94 26.70 -14.58 -10.01
CA GLY A 94 26.37 -15.85 -9.37
C GLY A 94 27.16 -16.15 -8.09
N GLY A 95 26.80 -17.30 -7.52
CA GLY A 95 27.63 -18.02 -6.57
C GLY A 95 27.17 -17.91 -5.12
N GLY A 96 26.65 -19.03 -4.63
CA GLY A 96 27.06 -19.55 -3.33
C GLY A 96 26.42 -18.94 -2.09
N GLY A 97 25.75 -19.81 -1.34
CA GLY A 97 25.77 -19.76 0.12
C GLY A 97 24.70 -18.88 0.75
N SER A 98 23.75 -19.54 1.40
CA SER A 98 23.23 -19.01 2.66
C SER A 98 24.40 -18.64 3.57
N PRO A 99 24.21 -17.61 4.40
CA PRO A 99 24.47 -17.84 5.80
C PRO A 99 23.19 -17.60 6.58
N SER A 100 22.81 -18.60 7.35
CA SER A 100 22.07 -18.42 8.59
C SER A 100 22.67 -17.22 9.36
N PRO A 101 21.87 -16.34 9.97
CA PRO A 101 22.41 -15.38 10.91
C PRO A 101 22.72 -16.13 12.21
N ALA A 102 23.90 -16.74 12.29
CA ALA A 102 24.51 -17.09 13.55
C ALA A 102 25.16 -15.82 14.13
N GLY A 103 24.70 -15.39 15.30
CA GLY A 103 25.44 -14.46 16.16
C GLY A 103 24.93 -13.02 16.22
N ARG A 104 23.65 -12.80 16.57
CA ARG A 104 23.27 -11.58 17.29
C ARG A 104 22.57 -12.01 18.57
N ASP A 105 23.16 -11.62 19.70
CA ASP A 105 22.63 -11.76 21.05
C ASP A 105 21.11 -11.55 21.08
N PRO A 106 20.33 -12.41 21.77
CA PRO A 106 18.93 -12.14 22.02
C PRO A 106 18.83 -11.09 23.14
N ASP A 107 19.17 -9.84 22.83
CA ASP A 107 18.75 -8.70 23.65
C ASP A 107 17.23 -8.58 23.53
N ALA A 108 16.57 -9.10 24.57
CA ALA A 108 15.14 -9.15 24.74
C ALA A 108 14.58 -7.72 24.91
N SER A 109 14.39 -6.98 23.82
CA SER A 109 13.53 -5.78 23.84
C SER A 109 13.06 -5.23 22.49
N GLN A 110 13.40 -5.83 21.34
CA GLN A 110 12.78 -5.39 20.08
C GLN A 110 11.55 -6.26 19.76
N PRO A 111 10.32 -5.71 19.82
CA PRO A 111 9.15 -6.45 19.44
C PRO A 111 9.31 -6.84 17.97
N LYS A 112 9.25 -8.15 17.68
CA LYS A 112 9.16 -8.66 16.31
C LYS A 112 8.07 -7.82 15.62
N GLN A 113 8.38 -7.16 14.51
CA GLN A 113 7.41 -6.32 13.81
C GLN A 113 6.37 -7.23 13.17
N ILE A 114 5.36 -7.64 13.95
CA ILE A 114 4.33 -8.56 13.47
C ILE A 114 3.48 -7.82 12.45
N CYS A 115 3.38 -8.38 11.24
CA CYS A 115 2.52 -7.83 10.19
C CYS A 115 1.09 -7.72 10.74
N THR A 116 0.50 -6.53 10.64
CA THR A 116 -0.84 -6.26 11.16
C THR A 116 -1.89 -7.22 10.59
N PHE A 117 -1.72 -7.70 9.34
CA PHE A 117 -2.60 -8.70 8.73
C PHE A 117 -2.48 -10.09 9.37
N CYS A 118 -1.27 -10.49 9.78
CA CYS A 118 -1.04 -11.75 10.51
C CYS A 118 -1.56 -11.69 11.95
N LEU A 119 -1.53 -10.52 12.60
CA LEU A 119 -2.12 -10.32 13.94
C LEU A 119 -3.64 -10.43 13.92
N SER A 120 -4.28 -9.89 12.87
CA SER A 120 -5.74 -9.96 12.71
C SER A 120 -6.23 -11.39 12.47
N ASN A 121 -5.45 -12.25 11.79
CA ASN A 121 -5.85 -13.63 11.51
C ASN A 121 -5.68 -14.59 12.70
N GLN A 122 -4.75 -14.32 13.64
CA GLN A 122 -4.47 -15.20 14.80
C GLN A 122 -5.44 -15.03 15.98
N ARG A 123 -6.31 -14.01 15.95
CA ARG A 123 -7.24 -13.69 17.06
C ARG A 123 -8.66 -14.21 16.86
N LYS A 124 -8.88 -15.07 15.85
CA LYS A 124 -10.10 -15.83 15.63
C LYS A 124 -9.87 -17.29 16.02
#